data_AF-A0A1S9AJF5-F1
#
_entry.id   AF-A0A1S9AJF5-F1
#
_cell.length_a   1.000
_cell.length_b   1.000
_cell.length_c   1.000
_cell.angle_alpha   90.00
_cell.angle_beta   90.00
_cell.angle_gamma   90.00
#
_symmetry.space_group_name_H-M   'P 1'
#
loop_
_entity.id
_entity.type
_entity.pdbx_description
1 polymer ?
#
loop_
_entity_poly.entity_id
_entity_poly.type
_entity_poly.pdbx_seq_one_letter_code
_entity_poly.pdbx_strand_id
1 'polypeptide(L)'
;MLQRLAFHLLLLAGMLLAGCATQGPVSLVEVREFADASARLGGYGELSRRYRDTFEREQPYLSPPAEKLARENDAKRRAVYDDFVAIQKTVVLYMQTLSLLAGDSRYDLSERIDDLGNGLKANADSGLQQRHIAAYTGMTRLLTRVIASGYQNRSVETMVRDGDVHVQVLLEAMISLTRLYYKTNENEKKTVLGIFDVEIPFSTRSADRMLVTLAKVHYLNKSTEYKLVDRRYELALQGLTKVALGHQKMRENLNKLGSDEVRRLLGNYGRDLRSIRDNLSD
;
A
#
# COMPACT_ATOMS: atom_id res chain seq x y z
N MET A 1 5.57 46.44 55.96
CA MET A 1 4.33 45.86 55.39
C MET A 1 4.25 45.97 53.87
N LEU A 2 4.58 47.11 53.26
CA LEU A 2 4.52 47.32 51.79
C LEU A 2 5.36 46.34 50.96
N GLN A 3 6.56 45.96 51.40
CA GLN A 3 7.40 44.98 50.69
C GLN A 3 6.81 43.56 50.65
N ARG A 4 6.07 43.15 51.70
CA ARG A 4 5.44 41.82 51.74
C ARG A 4 4.24 41.74 50.79
N LEU A 5 3.48 42.83 50.67
CA LEU A 5 2.38 42.95 49.72
C LEU A 5 2.87 42.94 48.26
N ALA A 6 3.96 43.65 47.95
CA ALA A 6 4.55 43.66 46.61
C ALA A 6 5.05 42.26 46.20
N PHE A 7 5.65 41.52 47.13
CA PHE A 7 6.13 40.16 46.88
C PHE A 7 4.98 39.17 46.61
N HIS A 8 3.86 39.31 47.33
CA HIS A 8 2.68 38.46 47.12
C HIS A 8 1.93 38.78 45.82
N LEU A 9 1.90 40.06 45.41
CA LEU A 9 1.35 40.48 44.11
C LEU A 9 2.19 39.96 42.93
N LEU A 10 3.52 39.95 43.05
CA LEU A 10 4.43 39.37 42.05
C LEU A 10 4.30 37.84 41.95
N LEU A 11 4.11 37.15 43.08
CA LEU A 11 3.86 35.71 43.11
C LEU A 11 2.50 35.32 42.52
N LEU A 12 1.44 36.10 42.79
CA LEU A 12 0.12 35.88 42.17
C LEU A 12 0.15 36.15 40.66
N ALA A 13 0.87 37.18 40.21
CA ALA A 13 1.04 37.49 38.79
C ALA A 13 1.83 36.39 38.05
N GLY A 14 2.84 35.78 38.71
CA GLY A 14 3.58 34.64 38.16
C GLY A 14 2.73 33.37 38.00
N MET A 15 1.80 33.11 38.92
CA MET A 15 0.88 31.96 38.82
C MET A 15 -0.20 32.14 37.74
N LEU A 16 -0.65 33.38 37.49
CA LEU A 16 -1.62 33.68 36.42
C LEU A 16 -1.00 33.57 35.01
N LEU A 17 0.32 33.80 34.87
CA LEU A 17 1.03 33.67 33.61
C LEU A 17 1.43 32.22 33.27
N ALA A 18 1.50 31.32 34.27
CA ALA A 18 1.74 29.89 34.06
C ALA A 18 0.47 29.13 33.58
N GLY A 19 -0.72 29.73 33.70
CA GLY A 19 -2.00 29.12 33.33
C GLY A 19 -2.35 29.15 31.83
N CYS A 20 -1.61 29.89 31.01
CA CYS A 20 -1.89 30.04 29.57
C CYS A 20 -0.96 29.22 28.66
N ALA A 21 -0.12 28.36 29.22
CA ALA A 21 0.82 27.52 28.46
C ALA A 21 0.45 26.03 28.51
N THR A 22 -0.84 25.69 28.45
CA THR A 22 -1.26 24.32 28.08
C THR A 22 -1.35 24.21 26.55
N GLN A 23 -0.22 24.39 25.88
CA GLN A 23 0.04 23.76 24.59
C GLN A 23 1.20 22.80 24.82
N GLY A 24 0.93 21.71 25.55
CA GLY A 24 1.80 20.55 25.49
C GLY A 24 1.95 20.11 24.04
N PRO A 25 3.05 19.41 23.67
CA PRO A 25 3.22 18.92 22.30
C PRO A 25 1.98 18.16 21.87
N VAL A 26 1.35 18.64 20.81
CA VAL A 26 0.17 18.01 20.22
C VAL A 26 0.56 16.57 19.86
N SER A 27 -0.06 15.60 20.54
CA SER A 27 0.23 14.18 20.30
C SER A 27 -0.20 13.77 18.90
N LEU A 28 0.75 13.31 18.08
CA LEU A 28 0.52 12.81 16.72
C LEU A 28 0.51 11.28 16.65
N VAL A 29 0.18 10.62 17.78
CA VAL A 29 0.21 9.16 17.90
C VAL A 29 -0.68 8.48 16.85
N GLU A 30 -1.88 9.00 16.59
CA GLU A 30 -2.79 8.40 15.62
C GLU A 30 -2.33 8.61 14.17
N VAL A 31 -1.62 9.71 13.87
CA VAL A 31 -0.94 9.90 12.59
C VAL A 31 0.16 8.85 12.41
N ARG A 32 0.98 8.65 13.46
CA ARG A 32 2.04 7.66 13.48
C ARG A 32 1.48 6.25 13.26
N GLU A 33 0.46 5.87 14.01
CA GLU A 33 -0.17 4.54 13.89
C GLU A 33 -0.80 4.31 12.52
N PHE A 34 -1.48 5.31 11.97
CA PHE A 34 -2.05 5.23 10.63
C PHE A 34 -0.95 5.05 9.57
N ALA A 35 0.12 5.84 9.66
CA ALA A 35 1.25 5.78 8.73
C ALA A 35 1.99 4.44 8.82
N ASP A 36 2.27 3.95 10.03
CA ASP A 36 2.86 2.62 10.27
C ASP A 36 1.97 1.48 9.72
N ALA A 37 0.65 1.53 9.99
CA ALA A 37 -0.29 0.55 9.45
C ALA A 37 -0.35 0.57 7.92
N SER A 38 -0.32 1.77 7.31
CA SER A 38 -0.29 1.96 5.86
C SER A 38 0.99 1.40 5.24
N ALA A 39 2.15 1.66 5.85
CA ALA A 39 3.44 1.13 5.39
C ALA A 39 3.53 -0.40 5.47
N ARG A 40 2.77 -1.01 6.40
CA ARG A 40 2.76 -2.46 6.66
C ARG A 40 1.59 -3.20 6.03
N LEU A 41 0.84 -2.57 5.14
CA LEU A 41 -0.40 -3.11 4.59
C LEU A 41 -0.24 -4.47 3.87
N GLY A 42 0.98 -4.96 3.64
CA GLY A 42 1.23 -6.36 3.29
C GLY A 42 0.61 -6.80 1.95
N GLY A 43 0.82 -8.04 1.54
CA GLY A 43 0.13 -8.65 0.38
C GLY A 43 0.53 -8.17 -1.03
N TYR A 44 0.87 -6.90 -1.23
CA TYR A 44 1.15 -6.37 -2.57
C TYR A 44 2.30 -7.06 -3.29
N GLY A 45 3.38 -7.39 -2.57
CA GLY A 45 4.53 -8.10 -3.13
C GLY A 45 4.21 -9.55 -3.52
N GLU A 46 3.23 -10.19 -2.88
CA GLU A 46 2.73 -11.49 -3.30
C GLU A 46 1.86 -11.34 -4.55
N LEU A 47 0.89 -10.42 -4.53
CA LEU A 47 -0.05 -10.22 -5.63
C LEU A 47 0.64 -9.75 -6.92
N SER A 48 1.69 -8.92 -6.82
CA SER A 48 2.48 -8.47 -7.97
C SER A 48 3.36 -9.60 -8.51
N ARG A 49 3.97 -10.43 -7.66
CA ARG A 49 4.70 -11.64 -8.10
C ARG A 49 3.76 -12.63 -8.75
N ARG A 50 2.58 -12.85 -8.18
CA ARG A 50 1.54 -13.69 -8.76
C ARG A 50 1.18 -13.19 -10.15
N TYR A 51 0.93 -11.89 -10.31
CA TYR A 51 0.70 -11.30 -11.63
C TYR A 51 1.87 -11.54 -12.61
N ARG A 52 3.11 -11.30 -12.19
CA ARG A 52 4.31 -11.54 -13.01
C ARG A 52 4.40 -12.99 -13.47
N ASP A 53 4.16 -13.94 -12.56
CA ASP A 53 4.37 -15.37 -12.78
C ASP A 53 3.11 -16.08 -13.32
N THR A 54 2.15 -15.33 -13.88
CA THR A 54 0.89 -15.88 -14.41
C THR A 54 1.13 -16.95 -15.46
N PHE A 55 2.07 -16.72 -16.40
CA PHE A 55 2.34 -17.68 -17.47
C PHE A 55 2.79 -19.05 -16.93
N GLU A 56 3.67 -19.07 -15.93
CA GLU A 56 4.19 -20.31 -15.36
C GLU A 56 3.07 -21.15 -14.72
N ARG A 57 2.06 -20.50 -14.13
CA ARG A 57 0.90 -21.18 -13.55
C ARG A 57 -0.13 -21.62 -14.59
N GLU A 58 -0.33 -20.83 -15.64
CA GLU A 58 -1.27 -21.15 -16.72
C GLU A 58 -0.73 -22.20 -17.69
N GLN A 59 0.59 -22.24 -17.93
CA GLN A 59 1.23 -23.03 -18.99
C GLN A 59 0.74 -24.48 -19.08
N PRO A 60 0.59 -25.25 -17.96
CA PRO A 60 0.14 -26.64 -18.04
C PRO A 60 -1.27 -26.84 -18.61
N TYR A 61 -2.07 -25.77 -18.67
CA TYR A 61 -3.48 -25.80 -19.06
C TYR A 61 -3.72 -25.14 -20.42
N LEU A 62 -2.67 -24.66 -21.09
CA LEU A 62 -2.78 -23.95 -22.36
C LEU A 62 -2.68 -24.92 -23.54
N SER A 63 -3.49 -24.67 -24.57
CA SER A 63 -3.27 -25.26 -25.89
C SER A 63 -2.05 -24.61 -26.57
N PRO A 64 -1.39 -25.28 -27.54
CA PRO A 64 -0.21 -24.72 -28.19
C PRO A 64 -0.41 -23.31 -28.82
N PRO A 65 -1.55 -22.99 -29.47
CA PRO A 65 -1.82 -21.63 -29.94
C PRO A 65 -1.99 -20.61 -28.80
N ALA A 66 -2.64 -21.00 -27.71
CA ALA A 66 -2.85 -20.14 -26.54
C ALA A 66 -1.53 -19.87 -25.80
N GLU A 67 -0.62 -20.86 -25.76
CA GLU A 67 0.70 -20.71 -25.14
C GLU A 67 1.53 -19.61 -25.81
N LYS A 68 1.50 -19.53 -27.15
CA LYS A 68 2.23 -18.48 -27.88
C LYS A 68 1.76 -17.08 -27.45
N LEU A 69 0.45 -16.86 -27.41
CA LEU A 69 -0.13 -15.58 -26.98
C LEU A 69 0.18 -15.29 -25.50
N ALA A 70 0.08 -16.30 -24.64
CA ALA A 70 0.36 -16.16 -23.22
C ALA A 70 1.84 -15.79 -22.96
N ARG A 71 2.77 -16.31 -23.76
CA ARG A 71 4.20 -15.98 -23.70
C ARG A 71 4.50 -14.55 -24.13
N GLU A 72 3.84 -14.04 -25.17
CA GLU A 72 3.95 -12.63 -25.57
C GLU A 72 3.44 -11.69 -24.46
N ASN A 73 2.31 -12.04 -23.84
CA ASN A 73 1.79 -11.29 -22.69
C ASN A 73 2.71 -11.39 -21.47
N ASP A 74 3.39 -12.52 -21.25
CA ASP A 74 4.33 -12.70 -20.16
C ASP A 74 5.53 -11.75 -20.25
N ALA A 75 6.11 -11.62 -21.44
CA ALA A 75 7.19 -10.67 -21.68
C ALA A 75 6.77 -9.24 -21.33
N LYS A 76 5.55 -8.84 -21.70
CA LYS A 76 5.00 -7.53 -21.34
C LYS A 76 4.84 -7.36 -19.83
N ARG A 77 4.29 -8.36 -19.13
CA ARG A 77 4.12 -8.32 -17.67
C ARG A 77 5.46 -8.19 -16.94
N ARG A 78 6.47 -8.95 -17.35
CA ARG A 78 7.81 -8.91 -16.74
C ARG A 78 8.52 -7.58 -17.00
N ALA A 79 8.37 -7.02 -18.19
CA ALA A 79 9.01 -5.74 -18.54
C ALA A 79 8.56 -4.57 -17.64
N VAL A 80 7.32 -4.61 -17.14
CA VAL A 80 6.70 -3.52 -16.35
C VAL A 80 6.66 -3.80 -14.86
N TYR A 81 7.06 -5.01 -14.43
CA TYR A 81 6.99 -5.45 -13.03
C TYR A 81 7.83 -4.56 -12.10
N ASP A 82 9.05 -4.21 -12.53
CA ASP A 82 9.97 -3.39 -11.72
C ASP A 82 9.39 -1.99 -11.47
N ASP A 83 8.71 -1.41 -12.46
CA ASP A 83 8.06 -0.09 -12.33
C ASP A 83 6.94 -0.14 -11.28
N PHE A 84 6.18 -1.23 -11.25
CA PHE A 84 5.10 -1.41 -10.27
C PHE A 84 5.64 -1.60 -8.85
N VAL A 85 6.71 -2.38 -8.71
CA VAL A 85 7.40 -2.57 -7.42
C VAL A 85 8.01 -1.25 -6.93
N ALA A 86 8.58 -0.44 -7.83
CA ALA A 86 9.14 0.87 -7.50
C ALA A 86 8.06 1.82 -6.95
N ILE A 87 6.89 1.91 -7.59
CA ILE A 87 5.77 2.72 -7.07
C ILE A 87 5.37 2.29 -5.66
N GLN A 88 5.23 0.98 -5.43
CA GLN A 88 4.88 0.45 -4.12
C GLN A 88 5.94 0.81 -3.06
N LYS A 89 7.23 0.59 -3.37
CA LYS A 89 8.34 0.92 -2.46
C LYS A 89 8.33 2.41 -2.09
N THR A 90 8.10 3.28 -3.07
CA THR A 90 8.04 4.74 -2.86
C THR A 90 6.88 5.14 -1.94
N VAL A 91 5.68 4.59 -2.13
CA VAL A 91 4.53 4.85 -1.24
C VAL A 91 4.78 4.33 0.18
N VAL A 92 5.37 3.13 0.31
CA VAL A 92 5.74 2.58 1.62
C VAL A 92 6.74 3.49 2.32
N LEU A 93 7.80 3.92 1.62
CA LEU A 93 8.81 4.79 2.19
C LEU A 93 8.25 6.16 2.60
N TYR A 94 7.31 6.70 1.82
CA TYR A 94 6.57 7.90 2.20
C TYR A 94 5.83 7.71 3.54
N MET A 95 5.10 6.60 3.70
CA MET A 95 4.37 6.32 4.93
C MET A 95 5.31 6.05 6.12
N GLN A 96 6.45 5.40 5.91
CA GLN A 96 7.48 5.22 6.94
C GLN A 96 8.08 6.56 7.39
N THR A 97 8.37 7.44 6.43
CA THR A 97 8.86 8.80 6.70
C THR A 97 7.83 9.61 7.50
N LEU A 98 6.56 9.50 7.15
CA LEU A 98 5.48 10.15 7.87
C LEU A 98 5.34 9.62 9.31
N SER A 99 5.49 8.30 9.51
CA SER A 99 5.50 7.69 10.84
C SER A 99 6.65 8.22 11.70
N LEU A 100 7.87 8.29 11.14
CA LEU A 100 9.05 8.85 11.82
C LEU A 100 8.82 10.30 12.26
N LEU A 101 8.34 11.15 11.34
CA LEU A 101 8.05 12.56 11.64
C LEU A 101 6.97 12.73 12.71
N ALA A 102 6.06 11.75 12.86
CA ALA A 102 5.04 11.71 13.90
C ALA A 102 5.54 11.13 15.24
N GLY A 103 6.84 10.85 15.38
CA GLY A 103 7.46 10.37 16.61
C GLY A 103 7.62 8.85 16.69
N ASP A 104 7.69 8.15 15.56
CA ASP A 104 8.22 6.78 15.52
C ASP A 104 9.76 6.83 15.52
N SER A 105 10.40 5.91 16.24
CA SER A 105 11.86 5.76 16.27
C SER A 105 12.33 4.44 15.65
N ARG A 106 11.40 3.65 15.10
CA ARG A 106 11.67 2.27 14.65
C ARG A 106 12.27 2.17 13.25
N TYR A 107 12.24 3.23 12.45
CA TYR A 107 12.74 3.19 11.08
C TYR A 107 14.11 3.86 10.97
N ASP A 108 15.07 3.14 10.39
CA ASP A 108 16.25 3.75 9.77
C ASP A 108 16.02 3.80 8.24
N LEU A 109 15.97 5.01 7.68
CA LEU A 109 15.70 5.24 6.26
C LEU A 109 16.96 5.58 5.46
N SER A 110 18.13 5.63 6.10
CA SER A 110 19.38 6.06 5.48
C SER A 110 19.78 5.17 4.31
N GLU A 111 19.56 3.85 4.44
CA GLU A 111 19.86 2.86 3.40
C GLU A 111 18.78 2.75 2.31
N ARG A 112 17.58 3.33 2.52
CA ARG A 112 16.43 3.15 1.62
C ARG A 112 16.38 4.15 0.46
N ILE A 113 17.28 5.13 0.43
CA ILE A 113 17.36 6.15 -0.63
C ILE A 113 18.02 5.58 -1.89
N ASP A 114 19.06 4.76 -1.74
CA ASP A 114 19.82 4.22 -2.88
C ASP A 114 18.94 3.37 -3.80
N ASP A 115 17.92 2.72 -3.23
CA ASP A 115 16.89 1.95 -3.92
C ASP A 115 15.91 2.80 -4.76
N LEU A 116 15.79 4.11 -4.51
CA LEU A 116 14.88 5.01 -5.24
C LEU A 116 15.50 5.62 -6.51
N GLY A 117 16.82 5.44 -6.71
CA GLY A 117 17.59 6.10 -7.77
C GLY A 117 17.28 5.60 -9.18
N ASN A 118 16.68 4.41 -9.31
CA ASN A 118 16.25 3.89 -10.60
C ASN A 118 14.90 4.53 -10.98
N GLY A 119 14.91 5.42 -11.97
CA GLY A 119 13.69 6.00 -12.52
C GLY A 119 12.77 4.91 -13.09
N LEU A 120 11.45 5.17 -13.10
CA LEU A 120 10.50 4.30 -13.77
C LEU A 120 10.90 4.21 -15.25
N LYS A 121 11.07 2.97 -15.75
CA LYS A 121 11.19 2.73 -17.18
C LYS A 121 9.81 3.06 -17.73
N ALA A 122 9.69 4.15 -18.49
CA ALA A 122 8.43 4.63 -19.03
C ALA A 122 7.92 3.69 -20.15
N ASN A 123 7.67 2.42 -19.81
CA ASN A 123 7.16 1.40 -20.71
C ASN A 123 5.74 1.82 -21.13
N ALA A 124 5.58 2.21 -22.39
CA ALA A 124 4.31 2.70 -22.93
C ALA A 124 3.15 1.69 -22.73
N ASP A 125 3.47 0.40 -22.65
CA ASP A 125 2.52 -0.70 -22.46
C ASP A 125 2.19 -1.01 -20.98
N SER A 126 2.80 -0.31 -20.02
CA SER A 126 2.59 -0.56 -18.58
C SER A 126 1.23 -0.09 -18.04
N GLY A 127 0.49 0.70 -18.82
CA GLY A 127 -0.69 1.43 -18.33
C GLY A 127 -0.35 2.59 -17.39
N LEU A 128 0.94 2.84 -17.11
CA LEU A 128 1.37 4.04 -16.41
C LEU A 128 1.37 5.23 -17.37
N GLN A 129 0.69 6.29 -16.97
CA GLN A 129 0.64 7.54 -17.70
C GLN A 129 1.73 8.49 -17.22
N GLN A 130 1.99 9.55 -18.01
CA GLN A 130 2.96 10.59 -17.67
C GLN A 130 2.73 11.21 -16.28
N ARG A 131 1.47 11.32 -15.83
CA ARG A 131 1.13 11.81 -14.48
C ARG A 131 1.69 10.90 -13.37
N HIS A 132 1.72 9.58 -13.56
CA HIS A 132 2.26 8.66 -12.56
C HIS A 132 3.79 8.78 -12.49
N ILE A 133 4.46 8.96 -13.64
CA ILE A 133 5.92 9.17 -13.72
C ILE A 133 6.31 10.49 -13.05
N ALA A 134 5.56 11.56 -13.32
CA ALA A 134 5.75 12.85 -12.68
C ALA A 134 5.53 12.77 -11.16
N ALA A 135 4.48 12.06 -10.71
CA ALA A 135 4.22 11.85 -9.29
C ALA A 135 5.32 11.03 -8.60
N TYR A 136 5.82 9.96 -9.24
CA TYR A 136 6.94 9.18 -8.75
C TYR A 136 8.19 10.04 -8.59
N THR A 137 8.55 10.77 -9.63
CA THR A 137 9.75 11.64 -9.63
C THR A 137 9.63 12.75 -8.58
N GLY A 138 8.45 13.36 -8.45
CA GLY A 138 8.17 14.37 -7.43
C GLY A 138 8.27 13.81 -6.01
N MET A 139 7.71 12.62 -5.79
CA MET A 139 7.78 11.93 -4.50
C MET A 139 9.22 11.57 -4.13
N THR A 140 10.00 10.99 -5.05
CA THR A 140 11.40 10.67 -4.81
C THR A 140 12.21 11.91 -4.44
N ARG A 141 12.03 13.03 -5.15
CA ARG A 141 12.69 14.31 -4.82
C ARG A 141 12.29 14.84 -3.44
N LEU A 142 11.02 14.72 -3.06
CA LEU A 142 10.55 15.11 -1.73
C LEU A 142 11.23 14.26 -0.66
N LEU A 143 11.23 12.93 -0.82
CA LEU A 143 11.83 12.00 0.12
C LEU A 143 13.33 12.21 0.27
N THR A 144 14.06 12.31 -0.85
CA THR A 144 15.51 12.60 -0.84
C THR A 144 15.80 13.89 -0.07
N ARG A 145 15.02 14.96 -0.30
CA ARG A 145 15.23 16.24 0.40
C ARG A 145 14.98 16.12 1.90
N VAL A 146 13.91 15.46 2.31
CA VAL A 146 13.52 15.30 3.73
C VAL A 146 14.54 14.46 4.48
N ILE A 147 15.01 13.37 3.88
CA ILE A 147 15.98 12.47 4.50
C ILE A 147 17.37 13.11 4.51
N ALA A 148 17.81 13.72 3.40
CA ALA A 148 19.11 14.39 3.32
C ALA A 148 19.23 15.59 4.27
N SER A 149 18.13 16.27 4.59
CA SER A 149 18.13 17.34 5.60
C SER A 149 18.12 16.82 7.05
N GLY A 150 18.23 15.51 7.26
CA GLY A 150 18.12 14.88 8.59
C GLY A 150 16.81 15.23 9.29
N TYR A 151 15.72 15.39 8.52
CA TYR A 151 14.39 15.79 9.01
C TYR A 151 14.32 17.17 9.69
N GLN A 152 15.41 17.96 9.68
CA GLN A 152 15.44 19.29 10.29
C GLN A 152 14.39 20.22 9.66
N ASN A 153 13.64 20.94 10.50
CA ASN A 153 12.56 21.85 10.09
C ASN A 153 11.44 21.20 9.26
N ARG A 154 11.26 19.88 9.35
CA ARG A 154 10.16 19.17 8.70
C ARG A 154 9.16 18.68 9.73
N SER A 155 7.90 19.00 9.49
CA SER A 155 6.76 18.51 10.26
C SER A 155 5.94 17.53 9.43
N VAL A 156 5.13 16.72 10.11
CA VAL A 156 4.04 15.94 9.49
C VAL A 156 3.21 16.81 8.55
N GLU A 157 2.88 18.04 8.96
CA GLU A 157 2.07 18.95 8.15
C GLU A 157 2.73 19.31 6.82
N THR A 158 4.04 19.59 6.85
CA THR A 158 4.80 19.92 5.64
C THR A 158 4.90 18.71 4.71
N MET A 159 5.13 17.52 5.26
CA MET A 159 5.21 16.27 4.49
C MET A 159 3.89 15.90 3.82
N VAL A 160 2.78 16.07 4.54
CA VAL A 160 1.43 15.83 4.01
C VAL A 160 1.09 16.88 2.96
N ARG A 161 1.34 18.17 3.21
CA ARG A 161 1.07 19.25 2.24
C ARG A 161 1.85 19.08 0.95
N ASP A 162 3.16 18.87 1.05
CA ASP A 162 4.04 18.85 -0.13
C ASP A 162 3.95 17.49 -0.87
N GLY A 163 3.57 16.42 -0.18
CA GLY A 163 3.47 15.07 -0.74
C GLY A 163 2.08 14.64 -1.24
N ASP A 164 1.01 15.33 -0.85
CA ASP A 164 -0.39 14.95 -1.12
C ASP A 164 -0.68 14.61 -2.59
N VAL A 165 -0.39 15.55 -3.50
CA VAL A 165 -0.63 15.35 -4.93
C VAL A 165 0.11 14.11 -5.46
N HIS A 166 1.32 13.87 -4.98
CA HIS A 166 2.13 12.76 -5.45
C HIS A 166 1.63 11.42 -4.89
N VAL A 167 1.35 11.34 -3.58
CA VAL A 167 0.92 10.09 -2.96
C VAL A 167 -0.46 9.66 -3.45
N GLN A 168 -1.39 10.61 -3.67
CA GLN A 168 -2.72 10.29 -4.19
C GLN A 168 -2.65 9.70 -5.61
N VAL A 169 -1.83 10.29 -6.48
CA VAL A 169 -1.62 9.78 -7.84
C VAL A 169 -0.93 8.41 -7.83
N LEU A 170 0.03 8.18 -6.93
CA LEU A 170 0.68 6.87 -6.80
C LEU A 170 -0.25 5.81 -6.21
N LEU A 171 -1.09 6.15 -5.24
CA LEU A 171 -2.12 5.25 -4.70
C LEU A 171 -3.18 4.93 -5.76
N GLU A 172 -3.60 5.90 -6.56
CA GLU A 172 -4.49 5.68 -7.72
C GLU A 172 -3.87 4.69 -8.72
N ALA A 173 -2.57 4.85 -9.00
CA ALA A 173 -1.84 3.91 -9.84
C ALA A 173 -1.83 2.50 -9.22
N MET A 174 -1.50 2.37 -7.92
CA MET A 174 -1.52 1.08 -7.23
C MET A 174 -2.90 0.41 -7.24
N ILE A 175 -3.99 1.18 -7.08
CA ILE A 175 -5.36 0.66 -7.15
C ILE A 175 -5.66 0.15 -8.56
N SER A 176 -5.31 0.93 -9.58
CA SER A 176 -5.54 0.59 -10.99
C SER A 176 -4.76 -0.67 -11.39
N LEU A 177 -3.50 -0.77 -10.95
CA LEU A 177 -2.65 -1.96 -11.17
C LEU A 177 -3.18 -3.17 -10.43
N THR A 178 -3.64 -3.02 -9.19
CA THR A 178 -4.23 -4.15 -8.44
C THR A 178 -5.50 -4.65 -9.12
N ARG A 179 -6.32 -3.77 -9.70
CA ARG A 179 -7.49 -4.18 -10.52
C ARG A 179 -7.08 -4.92 -11.79
N LEU A 180 -5.99 -4.48 -12.45
CA LEU A 180 -5.43 -5.19 -13.59
C LEU A 180 -4.98 -6.61 -13.18
N TYR A 181 -4.26 -6.73 -12.07
CA TYR A 181 -3.82 -8.03 -11.55
C TYR A 181 -5.00 -8.95 -11.25
N TYR A 182 -6.04 -8.40 -10.61
CA TYR A 182 -7.23 -9.17 -10.30
C TYR A 182 -7.93 -9.67 -11.57
N LYS A 183 -8.06 -8.82 -12.60
CA LYS A 183 -8.62 -9.23 -13.89
C LYS A 183 -7.78 -10.32 -14.57
N THR A 184 -6.45 -10.24 -14.47
CA THR A 184 -5.55 -11.29 -14.97
C THR A 184 -5.75 -12.59 -14.20
N ASN A 185 -5.87 -12.55 -12.87
CA ASN A 185 -6.16 -13.73 -12.06
C ASN A 185 -7.51 -14.36 -12.40
N GLU A 186 -8.54 -13.56 -12.68
CA GLU A 186 -9.85 -14.07 -13.12
C GLU A 186 -9.78 -14.74 -14.50
N ASN A 187 -8.96 -14.24 -15.41
CA ASN A 187 -8.72 -14.89 -16.71
C ASN A 187 -7.93 -16.19 -16.55
N GLU A 188 -6.93 -16.20 -15.68
CA GLU A 188 -6.17 -17.40 -15.31
C GLU A 188 -7.10 -18.46 -14.74
N LYS A 189 -7.90 -18.11 -13.73
CA LYS A 189 -8.88 -19.00 -13.10
C LYS A 189 -9.83 -19.62 -14.13
N LYS A 190 -10.34 -18.83 -15.09
CA LYS A 190 -11.21 -19.35 -16.16
C LYS A 190 -10.48 -20.35 -17.06
N THR A 191 -9.23 -20.07 -17.39
CA THR A 191 -8.39 -20.97 -18.20
C THR A 191 -8.10 -22.28 -17.45
N VAL A 192 -7.61 -22.16 -16.21
CA VAL A 192 -7.18 -23.29 -15.38
C VAL A 192 -8.33 -24.16 -14.94
N LEU A 193 -9.47 -23.59 -14.53
CA LEU A 193 -10.64 -24.37 -14.13
C LEU A 193 -11.43 -24.87 -15.34
N GLY A 194 -11.49 -24.07 -16.41
CA GLY A 194 -12.25 -24.40 -17.61
C GLY A 194 -11.80 -25.67 -18.32
N ILE A 195 -10.50 -26.00 -18.29
CA ILE A 195 -10.02 -27.28 -18.83
C ILE A 195 -10.61 -28.48 -18.09
N PHE A 196 -10.75 -28.41 -16.76
CA PHE A 196 -11.35 -29.48 -15.98
C PHE A 196 -12.86 -29.56 -16.21
N ASP A 197 -13.53 -28.41 -16.31
CA ASP A 197 -14.97 -28.33 -16.58
C ASP A 197 -15.33 -28.96 -17.93
N VAL A 198 -14.40 -28.97 -18.89
CA VAL A 198 -14.54 -29.65 -20.19
C VAL A 198 -14.06 -31.10 -20.12
N GLU A 199 -12.80 -31.36 -19.74
CA GLU A 199 -12.20 -32.69 -19.88
C GLU A 199 -12.80 -33.75 -18.94
N ILE A 200 -13.19 -33.39 -17.71
CA ILE A 200 -13.71 -34.36 -16.74
C ILE A 200 -15.04 -34.98 -17.20
N PRO A 201 -16.07 -34.21 -17.62
CA PRO A 201 -17.33 -34.78 -18.11
C PRO A 201 -17.19 -35.64 -19.38
N PHE A 202 -16.22 -35.34 -20.26
CA PHE A 202 -16.03 -36.08 -21.52
C PHE A 202 -15.14 -37.32 -21.39
N SER A 203 -14.48 -37.53 -20.25
CA SER A 203 -13.73 -38.77 -19.96
C SER A 203 -14.70 -39.90 -19.55
N THR A 204 -15.06 -40.74 -20.52
CA THR A 204 -16.07 -41.82 -20.37
C THR A 204 -15.48 -43.22 -20.20
N ARG A 205 -14.15 -43.37 -20.29
CA ARG A 205 -13.50 -44.69 -20.27
C ARG A 205 -13.29 -45.17 -18.83
N SER A 206 -13.57 -46.44 -18.57
CA SER A 206 -13.38 -47.06 -17.25
C SER A 206 -11.92 -47.05 -16.79
N ALA A 207 -10.96 -47.13 -17.73
CA ALA A 207 -9.53 -47.02 -17.48
C ALA A 207 -9.10 -45.65 -16.91
N ASP A 208 -9.89 -44.60 -17.14
CA ASP A 208 -9.55 -43.23 -16.74
C ASP A 208 -10.02 -42.90 -15.31
N ARG A 209 -10.69 -43.83 -14.61
CA ARG A 209 -11.30 -43.55 -13.30
C ARG A 209 -10.33 -42.96 -12.27
N MET A 210 -9.08 -43.43 -12.24
CA MET A 210 -8.05 -42.89 -11.36
C MET A 210 -7.65 -41.47 -11.77
N LEU A 211 -7.43 -41.23 -13.06
CA LEU A 211 -7.10 -39.90 -13.61
C LEU A 211 -8.21 -38.89 -13.36
N VAL A 212 -9.47 -39.28 -13.58
CA VAL A 212 -10.65 -38.46 -13.29
C VAL A 212 -10.73 -38.13 -11.80
N THR A 213 -10.41 -39.07 -10.92
CA THR A 213 -10.42 -38.83 -9.47
C THR A 213 -9.32 -37.82 -9.07
N LEU A 214 -8.10 -37.98 -9.60
CA LEU A 214 -7.01 -37.03 -9.38
C LEU A 214 -7.34 -35.64 -9.93
N ALA A 215 -7.92 -35.56 -11.13
CA ALA A 215 -8.34 -34.31 -11.74
C ALA A 215 -9.40 -33.58 -10.90
N LYS A 216 -10.37 -34.31 -10.32
CA LYS A 216 -11.37 -33.72 -9.41
C LYS A 216 -10.74 -33.16 -8.13
N VAL A 217 -9.81 -33.89 -7.51
CA VAL A 217 -9.09 -33.40 -6.32
C VAL A 217 -8.29 -32.15 -6.67
N HIS A 218 -7.58 -32.16 -7.80
CA HIS A 218 -6.81 -31.01 -8.25
C HIS A 218 -7.68 -29.79 -8.57
N TYR A 219 -8.83 -30.00 -9.22
CA TYR A 219 -9.83 -28.96 -9.45
C TYR A 219 -10.31 -28.31 -8.15
N LEU A 220 -10.67 -29.12 -7.14
CA LEU A 220 -11.12 -28.61 -5.85
C LEU A 220 -10.03 -27.80 -5.14
N ASN A 221 -8.77 -28.27 -5.20
CA ASN A 221 -7.63 -27.55 -4.65
C ASN A 221 -7.43 -26.20 -5.35
N LYS A 222 -7.47 -26.18 -6.68
CA LYS A 222 -7.35 -24.95 -7.47
C LYS A 222 -8.52 -23.99 -7.25
N SER A 223 -9.74 -24.50 -7.16
CA SER A 223 -10.92 -23.69 -6.85
C SER A 223 -10.78 -22.98 -5.49
N THR A 224 -10.31 -23.71 -4.47
CA THR A 224 -10.05 -23.15 -3.14
C THR A 224 -8.90 -22.13 -3.16
N GLU A 225 -7.81 -22.42 -3.88
CA GLU A 225 -6.68 -21.49 -4.06
C GLU A 225 -7.16 -20.17 -4.68
N TYR A 226 -7.91 -20.22 -5.79
CA TYR A 226 -8.39 -19.01 -6.44
C TYR A 226 -9.36 -18.21 -5.56
N LYS A 227 -10.25 -18.87 -4.80
CA LYS A 227 -11.14 -18.17 -3.84
C LYS A 227 -10.36 -17.39 -2.79
N LEU A 228 -9.28 -17.97 -2.25
CA LEU A 228 -8.41 -17.29 -1.29
C LEU A 228 -7.74 -16.08 -1.94
N VAL A 229 -7.21 -16.25 -3.15
CA VAL A 229 -6.53 -15.18 -3.88
C VAL A 229 -7.49 -14.05 -4.26
N ASP A 230 -8.71 -14.35 -4.70
CA ASP A 230 -9.75 -13.36 -4.98
C ASP A 230 -10.02 -12.50 -3.75
N ARG A 231 -10.12 -13.14 -2.57
CA ARG A 231 -10.29 -12.44 -1.30
C ARG A 231 -9.10 -11.54 -0.98
N ARG A 232 -7.87 -11.99 -1.24
CA ARG A 232 -6.66 -11.17 -1.05
C ARG A 232 -6.64 -9.94 -1.96
N TYR A 233 -7.09 -10.06 -3.21
CA TYR A 233 -7.25 -8.90 -4.10
C TYR A 233 -8.27 -7.89 -3.58
N GLU A 234 -9.43 -8.35 -3.10
CA GLU A 234 -10.44 -7.48 -2.49
C GLU A 234 -9.89 -6.72 -1.28
N LEU A 235 -9.22 -7.42 -0.37
CA LEU A 235 -8.62 -6.85 0.82
C LEU A 235 -7.53 -5.84 0.49
N ALA A 236 -6.66 -6.13 -0.49
CA ALA A 236 -5.65 -5.20 -0.97
C ALA A 236 -6.27 -3.91 -1.55
N LEU A 237 -7.32 -4.03 -2.37
CA LEU A 237 -8.03 -2.87 -2.92
C LEU A 237 -8.72 -2.03 -1.84
N GLN A 238 -9.33 -2.67 -0.85
CA GLN A 238 -9.91 -1.99 0.31
C GLN A 238 -8.83 -1.27 1.11
N GLY A 239 -7.70 -1.93 1.34
CA GLY A 239 -6.54 -1.37 2.02
C GLY A 239 -6.03 -0.10 1.34
N LEU A 240 -5.69 -0.17 0.04
CA LEU A 240 -5.22 1.00 -0.72
C LEU A 240 -6.22 2.15 -0.68
N THR A 241 -7.50 1.84 -0.80
CA THR A 241 -8.57 2.85 -0.73
C THR A 241 -8.60 3.52 0.65
N LYS A 242 -8.47 2.75 1.74
CA LYS A 242 -8.42 3.30 3.10
C LYS A 242 -7.16 4.13 3.34
N VAL A 243 -6.01 3.73 2.78
CA VAL A 243 -4.79 4.55 2.83
C VAL A 243 -5.00 5.88 2.11
N ALA A 244 -5.57 5.86 0.90
CA ALA A 244 -5.85 7.07 0.13
C ALA A 244 -6.80 8.03 0.87
N LEU A 245 -7.90 7.49 1.40
CA LEU A 245 -8.88 8.26 2.17
C LEU A 245 -8.31 8.79 3.49
N GLY A 246 -7.58 7.98 4.25
CA GLY A 246 -6.93 8.41 5.49
C GLY A 246 -5.92 9.52 5.24
N HIS A 247 -5.11 9.39 4.18
CA HIS A 247 -4.18 10.44 3.76
C HIS A 247 -4.89 11.73 3.34
N GLN A 248 -5.93 11.62 2.51
CA GLN A 248 -6.74 12.77 2.11
C GLN A 248 -7.35 13.47 3.33
N LYS A 249 -7.83 12.71 4.33
CA LYS A 249 -8.38 13.30 5.56
C LYS A 249 -7.32 14.00 6.41
N MET A 250 -6.07 13.51 6.43
CA MET A 250 -4.96 14.26 7.02
C MET A 250 -4.73 15.58 6.28
N ARG A 251 -4.76 15.56 4.95
CA ARG A 251 -4.58 16.76 4.12
C ARG A 251 -5.66 17.81 4.38
N GLU A 252 -6.93 17.38 4.44
CA GLU A 252 -8.08 18.25 4.72
C GLU A 252 -8.02 18.88 6.13
N ASN A 253 -7.39 18.20 7.08
CA ASN A 253 -7.36 18.60 8.50
C ASN A 253 -5.96 18.98 9.01
N LEU A 254 -5.06 19.41 8.12
CA LEU A 254 -3.66 19.72 8.45
C LEU A 254 -3.47 20.61 9.68
N ASN A 255 -4.27 21.67 9.81
CA ASN A 255 -4.14 22.62 10.91
C ASN A 255 -4.78 22.13 12.22
N LYS A 256 -5.35 20.91 12.23
CA LYS A 256 -6.12 20.33 13.33
C LYS A 256 -5.80 18.84 13.56
N LEU A 257 -4.62 18.38 13.15
CA LEU A 257 -4.23 16.96 13.26
C LEU A 257 -4.29 16.43 14.71
N GLY A 258 -4.10 17.32 15.70
CA GLY A 258 -4.22 17.02 17.11
C GLY A 258 -5.63 16.94 17.69
N SER A 259 -6.64 17.34 16.92
CA SER A 259 -8.02 17.36 17.41
C SER A 259 -8.53 15.95 17.67
N ASP A 260 -9.36 15.79 18.71
CA ASP A 260 -9.92 14.48 19.07
C ASP A 260 -10.72 13.85 17.91
N GLU A 261 -11.36 14.68 17.09
CA GLU A 261 -12.08 14.22 15.89
C GLU A 261 -11.14 13.55 14.88
N VAL A 262 -10.07 14.25 14.50
CA VAL A 262 -9.09 13.75 13.53
C VAL A 262 -8.36 12.53 14.09
N ARG A 263 -8.01 12.55 15.38
CA ARG A 263 -7.40 11.41 16.07
C ARG A 263 -8.29 10.17 16.02
N ARG A 264 -9.57 10.28 16.36
CA ARG A 264 -10.53 9.16 16.27
C ARG A 264 -10.65 8.65 14.83
N LEU A 265 -10.74 9.55 13.86
CA LEU A 265 -10.84 9.21 12.45
C LEU A 265 -9.60 8.44 11.96
N LEU A 266 -8.39 8.92 12.24
CA LEU A 266 -7.15 8.25 11.85
C LEU A 266 -6.94 6.93 12.61
N GLY A 267 -7.30 6.89 13.89
CA GLY A 267 -7.30 5.67 14.70
C GLY A 267 -8.22 4.59 14.13
N ASN A 268 -9.38 4.96 13.57
CA ASN A 268 -10.26 4.02 12.87
C ASN A 268 -9.60 3.47 11.60
N TYR A 269 -9.04 4.33 10.75
CA TYR A 269 -8.31 3.88 9.56
C TYR A 269 -7.13 2.98 9.92
N GLY A 270 -6.34 3.33 10.94
CA GLY A 270 -5.22 2.52 11.40
C GLY A 270 -5.65 1.12 11.88
N ARG A 271 -6.74 1.03 12.66
CA ARG A 271 -7.31 -0.26 13.10
C ARG A 271 -7.81 -1.09 11.93
N ASP A 272 -8.53 -0.46 11.00
CA ASP A 272 -9.03 -1.13 9.81
C ASP A 272 -7.91 -1.69 8.94
N LEU A 273 -6.84 -0.92 8.74
CA LEU A 273 -5.66 -1.35 7.98
C LEU A 273 -4.94 -2.53 8.66
N ARG A 274 -4.85 -2.54 10.00
CA ARG A 274 -4.32 -3.68 10.75
C ARG A 274 -5.18 -4.93 10.56
N SER A 275 -6.50 -4.80 10.68
CA SER A 275 -7.44 -5.90 10.43
C SER A 275 -7.31 -6.44 9.00
N ILE A 276 -7.23 -5.56 7.99
CA ILE A 276 -7.03 -5.95 6.60
C ILE A 276 -5.71 -6.71 6.42
N ARG A 277 -4.61 -6.21 7.01
CA ARG A 277 -3.30 -6.86 6.95
C ARG A 277 -3.31 -8.25 7.58
N ASP A 278 -3.96 -8.40 8.73
CA ASP A 278 -4.02 -9.69 9.43
C ASP A 278 -4.76 -10.71 8.55
N ASN A 279 -5.91 -10.32 7.96
CA ASN A 279 -6.63 -11.14 6.98
C ASN A 279 -5.90 -11.37 5.64
N LEU A 280 -4.90 -10.57 5.30
CA LEU A 280 -4.04 -10.78 4.13
C LEU A 280 -2.90 -11.78 4.42
N SER A 281 -2.57 -11.96 5.70
CA SER A 281 -1.48 -12.84 6.15
C SER A 281 -1.98 -14.26 6.46
N ASP A 282 -3.28 -14.41 6.69
CA ASP A 282 -4.01 -15.68 6.81
C ASP A 282 -4.25 -16.35 5.43
#